data_AF-A0A9Q0T021-F1
#
_entry.id   AF-A0A9Q0T021-F1
#
_cell.length_a   1.000
_cell.length_b   1.000
_cell.length_c   1.000
_cell.angle_alpha   90.00
_cell.angle_beta   90.00
_cell.angle_gamma   90.00
#
_symmetry.space_group_name_H-M   'P 1'
#
loop_
_entity.id
_entity.type
_entity.pdbx_description
1 polymer ?
#
loop_
_entity_poly.entity_id
_entity_poly.type
_entity_poly.pdbx_seq_one_letter_code
_entity_poly.pdbx_strand_id
1 'polypeptide(L)'
;MAKSKVLVVGGTGYIGRRIVKASLEQGHPTYVLQRAEIGLDIEKLHLLLSFKKQGARLIQGSFSDQQSLVEAVKKVDVVICTMSGVHFKSHSILMQLKLVDAIKEAGNVKWDLGILKSGSKI
;
A
#
# COMPACT_ATOMS: atom_id res chain seq x y z
N MET A 1 -4.59 2.25 23.92
CA MET A 1 -4.42 1.20 22.90
C MET A 1 -3.31 1.64 21.94
N ALA A 2 -2.35 0.77 21.64
CA ALA A 2 -1.31 1.08 20.66
C ALA A 2 -1.93 1.20 19.25
N LYS A 3 -1.52 2.22 18.49
CA LYS A 3 -1.99 2.43 17.11
C LYS A 3 -1.29 1.45 16.17
N SER A 4 -2.05 0.78 15.32
CA SER A 4 -1.51 -0.15 14.31
C SER A 4 -0.62 0.59 13.31
N LYS A 5 0.49 -0.02 12.92
CA LYS A 5 1.35 0.41 11.82
C LYS A 5 0.65 0.08 10.49
N VAL A 6 0.49 1.07 9.63
CA VAL A 6 -0.29 0.94 8.39
C VAL A 6 0.63 1.08 7.19
N LEU A 7 0.59 0.16 6.23
CA LEU A 7 1.19 0.33 4.91
C LEU A 7 0.10 0.69 3.89
N VAL A 8 0.26 1.80 3.18
CA VAL A 8 -0.62 2.18 2.07
C VAL A 8 0.09 1.91 0.74
N VAL A 9 -0.47 0.99 -0.04
CA VAL A 9 -0.02 0.64 -1.39
C VAL A 9 -0.84 1.43 -2.41
N GLY A 10 -0.17 2.19 -3.28
CA GLY A 10 -0.85 3.12 -4.20
C GLY A 10 -1.23 4.46 -3.56
N GLY A 11 -0.48 4.89 -2.53
CA GLY A 11 -0.75 6.12 -1.77
C GLY A 11 -0.74 7.43 -2.59
N THR A 12 -0.17 7.43 -3.80
CA THR A 12 -0.20 8.59 -4.71
C THR A 12 -1.43 8.63 -5.62
N GLY A 13 -2.28 7.60 -5.59
CA GLY A 13 -3.53 7.55 -6.35
C GLY A 13 -4.64 8.43 -5.76
N TYR A 14 -5.75 8.56 -6.49
CA TYR A 14 -6.90 9.40 -6.11
C TYR A 14 -7.48 9.06 -4.73
N ILE A 15 -7.64 7.76 -4.44
CA ILE A 15 -8.09 7.27 -3.13
C ILE A 15 -6.92 7.21 -2.15
N GLY A 16 -5.77 6.69 -2.59
CA GLY A 16 -4.59 6.51 -1.76
C GLY A 16 -4.18 7.76 -0.99
N ARG A 17 -4.20 8.93 -1.63
CA ARG A 17 -3.79 10.19 -0.98
C ARG A 17 -4.66 10.56 0.22
N ARG A 18 -5.96 10.25 0.14
CA ARG A 18 -6.92 10.52 1.22
C ARG A 18 -6.73 9.54 2.36
N ILE A 19 -6.46 8.26 2.04
CA ILE A 19 -6.18 7.23 3.03
C ILE A 19 -4.88 7.53 3.80
N VAL A 20 -3.82 7.95 3.12
CA VAL A 20 -2.56 8.35 3.79
C VAL A 20 -2.81 9.49 4.77
N LYS A 21 -3.50 10.55 4.33
CA LYS A 21 -3.81 11.70 5.17
C LYS A 21 -4.65 11.31 6.40
N ALA A 22 -5.73 10.55 6.19
CA ALA A 22 -6.59 10.11 7.29
C ALA A 22 -5.85 9.18 8.28
N SER A 23 -4.94 8.33 7.80
CA SER A 23 -4.11 7.47 8.64
C SER A 23 -3.17 8.28 9.55
N LEU A 24 -2.53 9.31 8.99
CA LEU A 24 -1.67 10.23 9.74
C LEU A 24 -2.47 11.06 10.75
N GLU A 25 -3.62 11.62 10.36
CA GLU A 25 -4.51 12.40 11.24
C GLU A 25 -5.01 11.58 12.43
N GLN A 26 -5.25 10.29 12.23
CA GLN A 26 -5.65 9.36 13.29
C GLN A 26 -4.47 8.89 14.17
N GLY A 27 -3.25 9.34 13.89
CA GLY A 27 -2.04 9.05 14.67
C GLY A 27 -1.47 7.66 14.45
N HIS A 28 -1.78 7.01 13.32
CA HIS A 28 -1.16 5.73 12.98
C HIS A 28 0.26 5.94 12.45
N PRO A 29 1.24 5.08 12.81
CA PRO A 29 2.51 5.03 12.10
C PRO A 29 2.25 4.61 10.64
N THR A 30 2.23 5.59 9.74
CA THR A 30 1.87 5.38 8.33
C THR A 30 3.11 5.20 7.47
N TYR A 31 3.12 4.10 6.74
CA TYR A 31 4.09 3.77 5.72
C TYR A 31 3.44 3.88 4.34
N VAL A 32 4.17 4.41 3.36
CA VAL A 32 3.71 4.54 1.98
C VAL A 32 4.67 3.79 1.08
N LEU A 33 4.13 2.88 0.26
CA LEU A 33 4.94 2.14 -0.71
C LEU A 33 5.38 3.08 -1.84
N GLN A 34 6.69 3.26 -1.98
CA GLN A 34 7.35 3.99 -3.05
C GLN A 34 7.93 2.98 -4.06
N ARG A 35 7.39 3.00 -5.28
CA ARG A 35 7.97 2.25 -6.41
C ARG A 35 9.10 3.06 -7.04
N ALA A 36 10.15 2.39 -7.53
CA ALA A 36 11.29 3.03 -8.19
C ALA A 36 10.85 3.91 -9.40
N GLU A 37 9.86 3.45 -10.16
CA GLU A 37 9.31 4.15 -11.33
C GLU A 37 8.59 5.47 -11.00
N ILE A 38 8.27 5.77 -9.73
CA ILE A 38 7.58 7.01 -9.34
C ILE A 38 8.46 8.25 -9.56
N GLY A 39 9.79 8.09 -9.60
CA GLY A 39 10.71 9.20 -9.88
C GLY A 39 10.53 9.85 -11.26
N LEU A 40 9.81 9.19 -12.19
CA LEU A 40 9.52 9.70 -13.52
C LEU A 40 8.30 10.65 -13.54
N ASP A 41 7.52 10.68 -12.47
CA ASP A 41 6.32 11.50 -12.32
C ASP A 41 6.52 12.53 -11.20
N ILE A 42 6.82 13.76 -11.62
CA ILE A 42 7.16 14.87 -10.71
C ILE A 42 6.02 15.16 -9.73
N GLU A 43 4.76 15.05 -10.17
CA GLU A 43 3.60 15.29 -9.31
C GLU A 43 3.49 14.21 -8.22
N LYS A 44 3.63 12.93 -8.60
CA LYS A 44 3.61 11.82 -7.64
C LYS A 44 4.79 11.90 -6.67
N LEU A 45 5.97 12.31 -7.13
CA LEU A 45 7.14 12.50 -6.28
C LEU A 45 6.93 13.64 -5.27
N HIS A 46 6.41 14.79 -5.73
CA HIS A 46 6.11 15.91 -4.85
C HIS A 46 5.09 15.51 -3.76
N LEU A 47 4.07 14.74 -4.14
CA LEU A 47 3.09 14.21 -3.20
C LEU A 47 3.72 13.26 -2.16
N LEU A 48 4.59 12.33 -2.57
CA LEU A 48 5.32 11.45 -1.63
C LEU A 48 6.18 12.25 -0.64
N LEU A 49 6.89 13.26 -1.12
CA LEU A 49 7.69 14.14 -0.27
C LEU A 49 6.81 14.93 0.70
N SER A 50 5.62 15.36 0.26
CA SER A 50 4.64 16.02 1.13
C SER A 50 4.16 15.09 2.26
N PHE A 51 3.96 13.80 1.99
CA PHE A 51 3.60 12.82 3.03
C PHE A 51 4.75 12.59 4.00
N LYS A 52 5.99 12.51 3.48
CA LYS A 52 7.18 12.40 4.32
C LYS A 52 7.32 13.58 5.28
N LYS A 53 7.06 14.81 4.80
CA LYS A 53 7.02 16.03 5.64
C LYS A 53 5.93 15.98 6.71
N GLN A 54 4.80 15.33 6.43
CA GLN A 54 3.69 15.12 7.37
C GLN A 54 3.91 13.95 8.35
N GLY A 55 5.08 13.28 8.30
CA GLY A 55 5.43 12.19 9.22
C GLY A 55 5.24 10.77 8.66
N ALA A 56 4.85 10.63 7.40
CA ALA A 56 4.80 9.32 6.75
C ALA A 56 6.22 8.76 6.50
N ARG A 57 6.34 7.44 6.55
CA ARG A 57 7.57 6.71 6.24
C ARG A 57 7.50 6.12 4.85
N LEU A 58 8.42 6.50 3.97
CA LEU A 58 8.49 5.92 2.63
C LEU A 58 9.22 4.57 2.71
N ILE A 59 8.62 3.52 2.16
CA ILE A 59 9.26 2.20 2.00
C ILE A 59 9.39 1.93 0.51
N GLN A 60 10.61 1.60 0.07
CA GLN A 60 10.80 1.12 -1.29
C GLN A 60 10.31 -0.31 -1.45
N GLY A 61 9.61 -0.59 -2.55
CA GLY A 61 9.24 -1.94 -2.93
C GLY A 61 8.67 -1.99 -4.34
N SER A 62 8.71 -3.18 -4.94
CA SER A 62 8.32 -3.41 -6.32
C SER A 62 7.47 -4.66 -6.47
N PHE A 63 6.45 -4.60 -7.33
CA PHE A 63 5.68 -5.79 -7.70
C PHE A 63 6.45 -6.77 -8.58
N SER A 64 7.62 -6.37 -9.09
CA SER A 64 8.53 -7.28 -9.80
C SER A 64 9.50 -7.98 -8.85
N ASP A 65 9.61 -7.51 -7.60
CA ASP A 65 10.49 -8.07 -6.57
C ASP A 65 9.66 -8.43 -5.33
N GLN A 66 9.27 -9.70 -5.25
CA GLN A 66 8.43 -10.21 -4.17
C GLN A 66 9.09 -10.03 -2.79
N GLN A 67 10.42 -10.18 -2.69
CA GLN A 67 11.11 -10.08 -1.41
C GLN A 67 11.02 -8.67 -0.84
N SER A 68 11.14 -7.64 -1.68
CA SER A 68 10.92 -6.24 -1.26
C SER A 68 9.52 -5.99 -0.69
N LEU A 69 8.49 -6.64 -1.25
CA LEU A 69 7.11 -6.54 -0.74
C LEU A 69 6.97 -7.26 0.60
N VAL A 70 7.52 -8.46 0.73
CA VAL A 70 7.50 -9.23 1.99
C VAL A 70 8.16 -8.42 3.11
N GLU A 71 9.32 -7.84 2.85
CA GLU A 71 10.03 -6.99 3.82
C GLU A 71 9.25 -5.72 4.19
N ALA A 72 8.51 -5.13 3.24
CA ALA A 72 7.63 -4.01 3.51
C ALA A 72 6.45 -4.42 4.41
N VAL A 73 5.83 -5.57 4.13
CA VAL A 73 4.68 -6.10 4.89
C VAL A 73 5.09 -6.51 6.31
N LYS A 74 6.29 -7.09 6.49
CA LYS A 74 6.83 -7.46 7.82
C LYS A 74 6.99 -6.28 8.78
N LYS A 75 7.05 -5.05 8.28
CA LYS A 75 7.23 -3.83 9.08
C LYS A 75 5.93 -3.28 9.66
N VAL A 76 4.77 -3.76 9.21
CA VAL A 76 3.46 -3.19 9.52
C VAL A 76 2.48 -4.21 10.09
N ASP A 77 1.38 -3.75 10.64
CA ASP A 77 0.33 -4.60 11.20
C ASP A 77 -0.90 -4.70 10.27
N VAL A 78 -1.08 -3.69 9.41
CA VAL A 78 -2.20 -3.54 8.46
C VAL A 78 -1.68 -3.06 7.12
N VAL A 79 -2.20 -3.63 6.02
CA VAL A 79 -1.90 -3.18 4.65
C VAL A 79 -3.21 -2.74 3.98
N ILE A 80 -3.21 -1.54 3.41
CA ILE A 80 -4.32 -0.98 2.64
C ILE A 80 -3.86 -0.81 1.19
N CYS A 81 -4.50 -1.55 0.28
CA CYS A 81 -4.24 -1.43 -1.16
C CYS A 81 -5.29 -0.52 -1.81
N THR A 82 -4.85 0.61 -2.36
CA THR A 82 -5.70 1.56 -3.10
C THR A 82 -5.35 1.62 -4.58
N MET A 83 -4.76 0.56 -5.12
CA MET A 83 -4.42 0.48 -6.54
C MET A 83 -5.69 0.43 -7.38
N SER A 84 -5.82 1.39 -8.30
CA SER A 84 -6.95 1.46 -9.21
C SER A 84 -6.71 0.58 -10.44
N GLY A 85 -7.62 -0.34 -10.74
CA GLY A 85 -7.54 -1.25 -11.88
C GLY A 85 -7.78 -0.61 -13.26
N VAL A 86 -7.94 0.71 -13.32
CA VAL A 86 -8.53 1.41 -14.47
C VAL A 86 -7.51 1.71 -15.58
N HIS A 87 -6.20 1.65 -15.31
CA HIS A 87 -5.17 1.89 -16.34
C HIS A 87 -4.62 0.61 -17.00
N PHE A 88 -4.79 -0.57 -16.39
CA PHE A 88 -4.37 -1.84 -16.97
C PHE A 88 -5.24 -2.98 -16.39
N LYS A 89 -6.40 -3.24 -17.00
CA LYS A 89 -7.36 -4.25 -16.53
C LYS A 89 -6.71 -5.63 -16.26
N SER A 90 -5.66 -6.00 -16.99
CA SER A 90 -4.95 -7.27 -16.80
C SER A 90 -3.80 -7.22 -15.79
N HIS A 91 -3.09 -6.09 -15.64
CA HIS A 91 -1.90 -6.01 -14.78
C HIS A 91 -2.23 -5.73 -13.31
N SER A 92 -3.37 -5.10 -13.02
CA SER A 92 -3.75 -4.75 -11.64
C SER A 92 -4.09 -5.97 -10.80
N ILE A 93 -4.71 -7.00 -11.39
CA ILE A 93 -5.05 -8.25 -10.69
C ILE A 93 -3.78 -9.03 -10.35
N LEU A 94 -2.84 -9.16 -11.29
CA LEU A 94 -1.55 -9.82 -11.05
C LEU A 94 -0.76 -9.14 -9.92
N MET A 95 -0.74 -7.80 -9.89
CA MET A 95 -0.07 -7.06 -8.81
C MET A 95 -0.77 -7.27 -7.45
N GLN A 96 -2.10 -7.31 -7.42
CA GLN A 96 -2.84 -7.62 -6.19
C GLN A 96 -2.59 -9.05 -5.70
N LEU A 97 -2.49 -10.03 -6.61
CA LEU A 97 -2.14 -11.40 -6.27
C LEU A 97 -0.73 -11.49 -5.66
N LYS A 98 0.27 -10.85 -6.28
CA LYS A 98 1.63 -10.78 -5.73
C LYS A 98 1.68 -10.13 -4.36
N LEU A 99 0.85 -9.09 -4.14
CA LEU A 99 0.69 -8.53 -2.81
C LEU A 99 0.16 -9.61 -1.88
N VAL A 100 -0.98 -10.27 -2.20
CA VAL A 100 -1.57 -11.34 -1.38
C VAL A 100 -0.60 -12.49 -1.08
N ASP A 101 0.34 -12.81 -1.97
CA ASP A 101 1.34 -13.84 -1.70
C ASP A 101 2.43 -13.33 -0.74
N ALA A 102 2.94 -12.12 -0.94
CA ALA A 102 3.91 -11.49 -0.01
C ALA A 102 3.35 -11.37 1.42
N ILE A 103 2.06 -11.15 1.48
CA ILE A 103 1.21 -11.08 2.67
C ILE A 103 1.17 -12.39 3.44
N LYS A 104 0.86 -13.48 2.73
CA LYS A 104 0.82 -14.83 3.31
C LYS A 104 2.19 -15.22 3.82
N GLU A 105 3.22 -14.91 3.03
CA GLU A 105 4.62 -15.20 3.38
C GLU A 105 5.10 -14.41 4.60
N ALA A 106 4.66 -13.16 4.75
CA ALA A 106 5.04 -12.33 5.89
C ALA A 106 4.39 -12.79 7.21
N GLY A 107 3.15 -13.31 7.16
CA GLY A 107 2.47 -13.97 8.29
C GLY A 107 2.09 -13.07 9.48
N ASN A 108 2.42 -11.78 9.45
CA ASN A 108 2.31 -10.85 10.59
C ASN A 108 1.14 -9.85 10.53
N VAL A 109 0.46 -9.74 9.38
CA VAL A 109 -0.53 -8.68 9.15
C VAL A 109 -1.96 -9.18 9.31
N LYS A 110 -2.83 -8.31 9.83
CA LYS A 110 -4.29 -8.51 9.85
C LYS A 110 -4.89 -7.96 8.55
N TRP A 111 -5.58 -8.83 7.83
CA TRP A 111 -6.18 -8.57 6.53
C TRP A 111 -7.68 -8.30 6.69
N ASP A 112 -8.15 -7.09 6.43
CA ASP A 112 -9.58 -6.85 6.23
C ASP A 112 -9.84 -6.53 4.76
N LEU A 113 -10.22 -7.58 4.02
CA LEU A 113 -10.54 -7.49 2.61
C LEU A 113 -12.06 -7.31 2.45
N GLY A 114 -12.56 -6.13 2.84
CA GLY A 114 -13.97 -5.76 2.73
C GLY A 114 -14.53 -5.71 1.28
N ILE A 115 -13.74 -6.08 0.26
CA ILE A 115 -14.12 -6.00 -1.17
C ILE A 115 -14.11 -7.36 -1.89
N LEU A 116 -13.53 -8.44 -1.35
CA LEU A 116 -13.65 -9.79 -1.97
C LEU A 116 -14.58 -10.75 -1.24
N LYS A 117 -15.17 -10.37 -0.11
CA LYS A 117 -16.17 -11.23 0.57
C LYS A 117 -17.48 -11.40 -0.22
N SER A 118 -17.67 -10.73 -1.37
CA SER A 118 -18.85 -10.93 -2.23
C SER A 118 -18.62 -11.87 -3.43
N GLY A 119 -17.50 -12.61 -3.48
CA GLY A 119 -17.14 -13.45 -4.64
C GLY A 119 -17.26 -14.96 -4.48
N SER A 120 -17.62 -15.48 -3.29
CA SER A 120 -17.80 -16.93 -3.07
C SER A 120 -19.22 -17.23 -2.62
N LYS A 121 -20.16 -17.10 -3.56
CA LYS A 121 -21.44 -17.82 -3.64
C LYS A 121 -22.17 -17.41 -4.93
N ILE A 122 -21.76 -17.95 -6.07
CA ILE A 122 -22.63 -18.62 -7.06
C ILE A 122 -21.80 -19.76 -7.65
#